data_AF-A0A537JHN6-F1
#
_entry.id   AF-A0A537JHN6-F1
#
_cell.length_a   1.000
_cell.length_b   1.000
_cell.length_c   1.000
_cell.angle_alpha   90.00
_cell.angle_beta   90.00
_cell.angle_gamma   90.00
#
_symmetry.space_group_name_H-M   'P 1'
#
loop_
_entity.id
_entity.type
_entity.pdbx_description
1 polymer ?
#
loop_
_entity_poly.entity_id
_entity_poly.type
_entity_poly.pdbx_seq_one_letter_code
_entity_poly.pdbx_strand_id
1 'polypeptide(L)'
;MSTFQPKKNPNDESDAERLMRAFVGKLEESGGLEDGVDVADSYASIAETIKPLAEKMLLNVKANYDRNLVTNNKRGVVIYNLLYKLFLSADTNNHIDLSKEFGIPPVYGVPFRALTNDSSGRVVMEVFFYGDKDGKTIFQGFKRMFDPKVWKTTTTKYWIDISSIKGKPVSVYANLPLPEEDDQDKTAQDAMDSFLLKNNLYPTVVIHRGHSYNAPYTIDRILPSAKIVFMGSCGGYYLIHDILKHSPDAHIITSKQIGKTAVNQPFFNLLMEKIRMGNNIDWIPFWEELEKKIKVEGFEDYIPPYKNLGAIFIKAYKIAMGDED
;
A
#
# COMPACT_ATOMS: atom_id res chain seq x y z
N MET A 1 5.74 -4.36 29.63
CA MET A 1 5.99 -2.93 29.36
C MET A 1 7.29 -2.56 30.04
N SER A 2 8.39 -2.47 29.30
CA SER A 2 9.62 -1.88 29.83
C SER A 2 9.44 -0.37 29.80
N THR A 3 9.30 0.24 30.97
CA THR A 3 9.20 1.70 31.10
C THR A 3 10.59 2.28 30.90
N PHE A 4 10.75 3.10 29.86
CA PHE A 4 11.99 3.86 29.63
C PHE A 4 12.30 4.70 30.86
N GLN A 5 13.52 4.59 31.40
CA GLN A 5 13.90 5.33 32.59
C GLN A 5 13.89 6.84 32.31
N PRO A 6 13.34 7.67 33.21
CA PRO A 6 13.36 9.12 33.05
C PRO A 6 14.79 9.66 33.10
N LYS A 7 15.05 10.75 32.36
CA LYS A 7 16.36 11.40 32.27
C LYS A 7 16.89 11.78 33.66
N LYS A 8 18.16 11.47 33.95
CA LYS A 8 18.87 11.93 35.16
C LYS A 8 19.28 13.41 35.08
N ASN A 9 19.42 13.96 33.87
CA ASN A 9 19.75 15.36 33.62
C ASN A 9 19.02 15.82 32.33
N PRO A 10 18.46 17.05 32.25
CA PRO A 10 17.72 17.49 31.06
C PRO A 10 18.55 17.54 29.77
N ASN A 11 19.87 17.71 29.91
CA ASN A 11 20.83 17.79 28.81
C ASN A 11 21.37 16.43 28.36
N ASP A 12 21.07 15.34 29.09
CA ASP A 12 21.52 14.01 28.71
C ASP A 12 20.60 13.43 27.63
N GLU A 13 21.22 12.71 26.71
CA GLU A 13 20.49 11.92 25.73
C GLU A 13 19.77 10.76 26.44
N SER A 14 18.46 10.63 26.23
CA SER A 14 17.70 9.47 26.72
C SER A 14 18.04 8.20 25.94
N ASP A 15 17.79 7.04 26.55
CA ASP A 15 17.96 5.76 25.84
C ASP A 15 17.12 5.68 24.56
N ALA A 16 15.92 6.27 24.55
CA ALA A 16 15.07 6.35 23.36
C ALA A 16 15.69 7.23 22.26
N GLU A 17 16.31 8.36 22.62
CA GLU A 17 17.02 9.23 21.67
C GLU A 17 18.25 8.52 21.08
N ARG A 18 19.01 7.80 21.91
CA ARG A 18 20.17 7.01 21.47
C ARG A 18 19.76 5.89 20.51
N LEU A 19 18.71 5.14 20.85
CA LEU A 19 18.16 4.09 20.00
C LEU A 19 17.66 4.67 18.68
N MET A 20 16.97 5.81 18.72
CA MET A 20 16.49 6.47 17.51
C MET A 20 17.63 6.94 16.61
N ARG A 21 18.68 7.53 17.18
CA ARG A 21 19.86 7.93 16.42
C ARG A 21 20.57 6.74 15.79
N ALA A 22 20.66 5.61 16.50
CA ALA A 22 21.21 4.37 15.94
C ALA A 22 20.33 3.83 14.81
N PHE A 23 19.01 3.83 14.99
CA PHE A 23 18.02 3.35 14.01
C PHE A 23 18.09 4.10 12.68
N VAL A 24 18.27 5.43 12.70
CA VAL A 24 18.37 6.24 11.47
C VAL A 24 19.82 6.40 10.98
N GLY A 25 20.81 5.85 11.68
CA GLY A 25 22.22 6.04 11.39
C GLY A 25 22.77 4.99 10.44
N LYS A 26 23.77 5.36 9.63
CA LYS A 26 24.54 4.44 8.78
C LYS A 26 23.71 3.59 7.81
N LEU A 27 22.57 4.10 7.35
CA LEU A 27 21.69 3.40 6.40
C LEU A 27 22.39 3.14 5.06
N GLU A 28 23.40 3.92 4.72
CA GLU A 28 24.22 3.73 3.52
C GLU A 28 25.16 2.52 3.59
N GLU A 29 25.40 1.99 4.79
CA GLU A 29 26.28 0.84 5.02
C GLU A 29 25.52 -0.49 4.87
N SER A 30 24.18 -0.46 4.80
CA SER A 30 23.36 -1.67 4.67
C SER A 30 23.33 -2.21 3.24
N GLY A 31 23.03 -3.51 3.10
CA GLY A 31 23.00 -4.18 1.79
C GLY A 31 21.82 -3.77 0.91
N GLY A 32 20.69 -3.35 1.50
CA GLY A 32 19.42 -3.11 0.81
C GLY A 32 18.78 -1.76 1.14
N LEU A 33 17.48 -1.64 0.85
CA LEU A 33 16.68 -0.46 1.17
C LEU A 33 15.77 -0.66 2.39
N GLU A 34 15.80 -1.85 2.99
CA GLU A 34 14.95 -2.23 4.12
C GLU A 34 15.02 -1.22 5.27
N ASP A 35 16.24 -0.95 5.77
CA ASP A 35 16.42 -0.01 6.88
C ASP A 35 15.92 1.41 6.53
N GLY A 36 16.09 1.83 5.27
CA GLY A 36 15.58 3.12 4.80
C GLY A 36 14.06 3.18 4.78
N VAL A 37 13.41 2.09 4.38
CA VAL A 37 11.95 1.97 4.38
C VAL A 37 11.40 1.88 5.81
N ASP A 38 12.04 1.10 6.67
CA ASP A 38 11.66 1.01 8.08
C ASP A 38 11.73 2.38 8.77
N VAL A 39 12.76 3.18 8.45
CA VAL A 39 12.89 4.56 8.93
C VAL A 39 11.77 5.46 8.37
N ALA A 40 11.42 5.31 7.08
CA ALA A 40 10.33 6.05 6.45
C ALA A 40 8.96 5.73 7.09
N ASP A 41 8.64 4.46 7.26
CA ASP A 41 7.36 4.00 7.80
C ASP A 41 7.23 4.27 9.30
N SER A 42 8.34 4.17 10.04
CA SER A 42 8.41 4.56 11.45
C SER A 42 8.12 6.05 11.63
N TYR A 43 8.72 6.90 10.78
CA TYR A 43 8.45 8.34 10.83
C TYR A 43 6.98 8.65 10.51
N ALA A 44 6.42 8.05 9.45
CA ALA A 44 5.00 8.20 9.10
C ALA A 44 4.07 7.82 10.27
N SER A 45 4.50 6.88 11.11
CA SER A 45 3.72 6.41 12.25
C SER A 45 3.75 7.34 13.46
N ILE A 46 4.81 8.14 13.62
CA ILE A 46 5.00 9.00 14.79
C ILE A 46 4.87 10.51 14.50
N ALA A 47 4.89 10.91 13.22
CA ALA A 47 4.90 12.32 12.82
C ALA A 47 3.73 13.13 13.44
N GLU A 48 2.54 12.54 13.49
CA GLU A 48 1.34 13.19 14.02
C GLU A 48 1.14 12.94 15.53
N THR A 49 1.69 11.85 16.08
CA THR A 49 1.39 11.35 17.44
C THR A 49 2.49 11.63 18.47
N ILE A 50 3.76 11.69 18.06
CA ILE A 50 4.92 11.89 18.94
C ILE A 50 5.87 12.93 18.33
N LYS A 51 5.38 14.17 18.16
CA LYS A 51 6.10 15.26 17.47
C LYS A 51 7.56 15.46 17.93
N PRO A 52 7.89 15.50 19.24
CA PRO A 52 9.27 15.71 19.67
C PRO A 52 10.23 14.59 19.24
N LEU A 53 9.71 13.37 19.05
CA LEU A 53 10.52 12.24 18.58
C LEU A 53 10.68 12.29 17.05
N ALA A 54 9.62 12.64 16.33
CA ALA A 54 9.66 12.87 14.88
C ALA A 54 10.66 13.98 14.50
N GLU A 55 10.62 15.12 15.20
CA GLU A 55 11.57 16.22 15.00
C GLU A 55 13.03 15.77 15.18
N LYS A 56 13.30 14.91 16.18
CA LYS A 56 14.65 14.35 16.39
C LYS A 56 15.05 13.38 15.30
N MET A 57 14.14 12.54 14.79
CA MET A 57 14.39 11.72 13.62
C MET A 57 14.79 12.57 12.41
N LEU A 58 14.05 13.65 12.14
CA LEU A 58 14.35 14.59 11.05
C LEU A 58 15.74 15.21 11.19
N LEU A 59 16.10 15.67 12.40
CA LEU A 59 17.44 16.21 12.67
C LEU A 59 18.54 15.16 12.46
N ASN A 60 18.34 13.93 12.92
CA ASN A 60 19.31 12.85 12.74
C ASN A 60 19.47 12.45 11.25
N VAL A 61 18.38 12.42 10.49
CA VAL A 61 18.41 12.21 9.03
C VAL A 61 19.20 13.32 8.35
N LYS A 62 18.98 14.58 8.72
CA LYS A 62 19.76 15.72 8.17
C LYS A 62 21.23 15.64 8.52
N ALA A 63 21.57 15.28 9.76
CA ALA A 63 22.97 15.13 10.19
C ALA A 63 23.68 14.02 9.40
N ASN A 64 23.01 12.91 9.12
CA ASN A 64 23.57 11.85 8.30
C ASN A 64 23.68 12.25 6.81
N TYR A 65 22.75 13.02 6.28
CA TYR A 65 22.88 13.62 4.95
C TYR A 65 24.15 14.47 4.85
N ASP A 66 24.37 15.38 5.80
CA ASP A 66 25.53 16.28 5.82
C ASP A 66 26.84 15.51 5.97
N ARG A 67 26.86 14.46 6.81
CA ARG A 67 28.01 13.55 6.92
C ARG A 67 28.34 12.92 5.56
N ASN A 68 27.34 12.38 4.86
CA ASN A 68 27.54 11.69 3.59
C ASN A 68 27.93 12.65 2.45
N LEU A 69 27.51 13.92 2.51
CA LEU A 69 28.01 14.97 1.62
C LEU A 69 29.51 15.19 1.83
N VAL A 70 29.94 15.37 3.08
CA VAL A 70 31.37 15.61 3.41
C VAL A 70 32.24 14.41 3.05
N THR A 71 31.74 13.19 3.24
CA THR A 71 32.49 11.96 2.91
C THR A 71 32.36 11.52 1.45
N ASN A 72 31.64 12.29 0.61
CA ASN A 72 31.35 11.96 -0.79
C ASN A 72 30.72 10.57 -1.00
N ASN A 73 29.91 10.10 -0.03
CA ASN A 73 29.20 8.84 -0.15
C ASN A 73 27.89 9.05 -0.93
N LYS A 74 27.94 8.77 -2.25
CA LYS A 74 26.80 8.96 -3.15
C LYS A 74 25.53 8.24 -2.68
N ARG A 75 25.64 6.98 -2.25
CA ARG A 75 24.49 6.20 -1.77
C ARG A 75 23.86 6.86 -0.55
N GLY A 76 24.67 7.27 0.42
CA GLY A 76 24.17 7.95 1.62
C GLY A 76 23.56 9.31 1.31
N VAL A 77 24.14 10.09 0.40
CA VAL A 77 23.55 11.35 -0.06
C VAL A 77 22.16 11.13 -0.62
N VAL A 78 21.96 10.11 -1.47
CA VAL A 78 20.64 9.77 -2.03
C VAL A 78 19.67 9.35 -0.92
N ILE A 79 20.02 8.33 -0.12
CA ILE A 79 19.14 7.80 0.94
C ILE A 79 18.66 8.91 1.88
N TYR A 80 19.59 9.68 2.44
CA TYR A 80 19.24 10.66 3.45
C TYR A 80 18.56 11.91 2.88
N ASN A 81 18.83 12.29 1.63
CA ASN A 81 18.08 13.37 0.98
C ASN A 81 16.61 12.97 0.74
N LEU A 82 16.37 11.74 0.30
CA LEU A 82 15.03 11.21 0.10
C LEU A 82 14.26 11.18 1.43
N LEU A 83 14.84 10.59 2.48
CA LEU A 83 14.23 10.56 3.81
C LEU A 83 13.96 11.96 4.36
N TYR A 84 14.90 12.88 4.20
CA TYR A 84 14.74 14.26 4.67
C TYR A 84 13.52 14.94 4.02
N LYS A 85 13.41 14.85 2.68
CA LYS A 85 12.30 15.43 1.92
C LYS A 85 10.97 14.74 2.21
N LEU A 86 10.96 13.41 2.37
CA LEU A 86 9.79 12.66 2.80
C LEU A 86 9.29 13.15 4.16
N PHE A 87 10.20 13.34 5.11
CA PHE A 87 9.83 13.76 6.46
C PHE A 87 9.27 15.17 6.51
N LEU A 88 9.86 16.09 5.73
CA LEU A 88 9.32 17.43 5.56
C LEU A 88 7.94 17.42 4.90
N SER A 89 7.70 16.54 3.93
CA SER A 89 6.40 16.46 3.24
C SER A 89 5.26 15.93 4.11
N ALA A 90 5.57 15.15 5.15
CA ALA A 90 4.58 14.65 6.08
C ALA A 90 3.92 15.77 6.90
N ASP A 91 4.62 16.90 7.08
CA ASP A 91 4.00 18.13 7.55
C ASP A 91 3.34 18.86 6.37
N THR A 92 2.01 18.77 6.32
CA THR A 92 1.19 19.36 5.25
C THR A 92 1.36 20.87 5.07
N ASN A 93 1.87 21.59 6.08
CA ASN A 93 2.16 23.03 5.97
C ASN A 93 3.34 23.32 5.03
N ASN A 94 4.19 22.34 4.75
CA ASN A 94 5.35 22.53 3.87
C ASN A 94 4.98 22.49 2.37
N HIS A 95 3.76 22.06 2.02
CA HIS A 95 3.25 22.05 0.65
C HIS A 95 4.20 21.38 -0.38
N ILE A 96 4.89 20.31 0.04
CA ILE A 96 5.84 19.58 -0.81
C ILE A 96 5.09 18.56 -1.68
N ASP A 97 5.21 18.72 -3.00
CA ASP A 97 4.79 17.70 -3.98
C ASP A 97 5.91 16.70 -4.18
N LEU A 98 5.81 15.55 -3.50
CA LEU A 98 6.79 14.47 -3.58
C LEU A 98 6.94 13.89 -4.98
N SER A 99 5.86 13.87 -5.76
CA SER A 99 5.89 13.30 -7.11
C SER A 99 6.76 14.17 -8.02
N LYS A 100 6.56 15.48 -7.93
CA LYS A 100 7.38 16.46 -8.66
C LYS A 100 8.82 16.52 -8.15
N GLU A 101 9.01 16.49 -6.84
CA GLU A 101 10.32 16.62 -6.21
C GLU A 101 11.27 15.46 -6.54
N PHE A 102 10.72 14.24 -6.67
CA PHE A 102 11.50 13.03 -6.95
C PHE A 102 11.37 12.52 -8.39
N GLY A 103 10.51 13.13 -9.20
CA GLY A 103 10.21 12.65 -10.55
C GLY A 103 9.50 11.30 -10.58
N ILE A 104 8.85 10.89 -9.48
CA ILE A 104 8.09 9.63 -9.42
C ILE A 104 6.69 9.82 -10.02
N PRO A 105 6.04 8.73 -10.47
CA PRO A 105 4.64 8.74 -10.86
C PRO A 105 3.74 9.35 -9.76
N PRO A 106 2.64 10.05 -10.12
CA PRO A 106 1.77 10.70 -9.15
C PRO A 106 1.29 9.73 -8.07
N VAL A 107 1.46 10.08 -6.80
CA VAL A 107 0.99 9.24 -5.67
C VAL A 107 -0.36 9.67 -5.09
N TYR A 108 -0.86 10.83 -5.53
CA TYR A 108 -2.07 11.46 -4.99
C TYR A 108 -3.37 11.01 -5.65
N GLY A 109 -3.31 10.38 -6.82
CA GLY A 109 -4.50 9.81 -7.43
C GLY A 109 -4.24 8.97 -8.66
N VAL A 110 -5.23 8.14 -9.01
CA VAL A 110 -5.23 7.31 -10.21
C VAL A 110 -6.31 7.81 -11.16
N PRO A 111 -5.96 8.30 -12.36
CA PRO A 111 -6.96 8.76 -13.30
C PRO A 111 -7.76 7.56 -13.83
N PHE A 112 -9.06 7.71 -14.03
CA PHE A 112 -9.93 6.60 -14.46
C PHE A 112 -9.42 5.90 -15.73
N ARG A 113 -8.87 6.68 -16.68
CA ARG A 113 -8.26 6.15 -17.91
C ARG A 113 -7.13 5.15 -17.67
N ALA A 114 -6.37 5.29 -16.58
CA ALA A 114 -5.30 4.36 -16.24
C ALA A 114 -5.84 3.01 -15.73
N LEU A 115 -7.07 3.00 -15.20
CA LEU A 115 -7.77 1.79 -14.76
C LEU A 115 -8.43 1.02 -15.91
N THR A 116 -8.64 1.68 -17.05
CA THR A 116 -9.27 1.11 -18.25
C THR A 116 -8.29 0.90 -19.39
N ASN A 117 -6.97 1.02 -19.15
CA ASN A 117 -5.97 1.07 -20.22
C ASN A 117 -5.63 -0.30 -20.85
N ASP A 118 -6.45 -1.32 -20.58
CA ASP A 118 -6.44 -2.56 -21.37
C ASP A 118 -7.34 -2.43 -22.62
N SER A 119 -7.20 -3.37 -23.55
CA SER A 119 -7.92 -3.38 -24.84
C SER A 119 -9.46 -3.45 -24.73
N SER A 120 -10.03 -3.59 -23.52
CA SER A 120 -11.46 -3.81 -23.30
C SER A 120 -12.23 -2.55 -22.87
N GLY A 121 -11.54 -1.47 -22.51
CA GLY A 121 -12.16 -0.23 -22.03
C GLY A 121 -12.96 -0.39 -20.72
N ARG A 122 -12.68 -1.48 -19.98
CA ARG A 122 -13.32 -1.87 -18.73
C ARG A 122 -12.28 -1.85 -17.61
N VAL A 123 -12.72 -1.58 -16.38
CA VAL A 123 -11.87 -1.81 -15.21
C VAL A 123 -12.00 -3.26 -14.77
N VAL A 124 -10.88 -3.97 -14.74
CA VAL A 124 -10.79 -5.35 -14.25
C VAL A 124 -10.19 -5.33 -12.85
N MET A 125 -10.95 -5.87 -11.90
CA MET A 125 -10.53 -6.03 -10.51
C MET A 125 -10.37 -7.51 -10.19
N GLU A 126 -9.31 -7.84 -9.47
CA GLU A 126 -9.02 -9.20 -9.02
C GLU A 126 -8.96 -9.24 -7.49
N VAL A 127 -9.68 -10.18 -6.89
CA VAL A 127 -9.81 -10.29 -5.44
C VAL A 127 -9.46 -11.70 -5.00
N PHE A 128 -8.39 -11.82 -4.22
CA PHE A 128 -7.87 -13.09 -3.75
C PHE A 128 -8.41 -13.42 -2.36
N PHE A 129 -9.12 -14.54 -2.25
CA PHE A 129 -9.58 -15.17 -1.02
C PHE A 129 -8.85 -16.49 -0.78
N TYR A 130 -8.79 -16.91 0.49
CA TYR A 130 -8.13 -18.13 0.93
C TYR A 130 -9.11 -19.07 1.63
N GLY A 131 -8.78 -20.35 1.66
CA GLY A 131 -9.69 -21.43 2.05
C GLY A 131 -9.99 -21.58 3.53
N ASP A 132 -9.38 -20.75 4.36
CA ASP A 132 -9.52 -20.76 5.80
C ASP A 132 -10.93 -20.30 6.26
N LYS A 133 -11.19 -20.43 7.57
CA LYS A 133 -12.50 -20.09 8.15
C LYS A 133 -12.83 -18.60 7.99
N ASP A 134 -11.84 -17.72 8.13
CA ASP A 134 -12.04 -16.28 8.01
C ASP A 134 -12.25 -15.92 6.54
N GLY A 135 -11.45 -16.46 5.61
CA GLY A 135 -11.61 -16.26 4.16
C GLY A 135 -13.00 -16.64 3.67
N LYS A 136 -13.50 -17.82 4.04
CA LYS A 136 -14.89 -18.27 3.76
C LYS A 136 -15.95 -17.32 4.31
N THR A 137 -15.75 -16.79 5.52
CA THR A 137 -16.70 -15.88 6.19
C THR A 137 -16.72 -14.50 5.53
N ILE A 138 -15.54 -13.92 5.27
CA ILE A 138 -15.37 -12.63 4.62
C ILE A 138 -15.94 -12.68 3.19
N PHE A 139 -15.76 -13.78 2.46
CA PHE A 139 -16.32 -13.96 1.13
C PHE A 139 -17.86 -13.86 1.09
N GLN A 140 -18.56 -14.39 2.10
CA GLN A 140 -20.03 -14.24 2.18
C GLN A 140 -20.46 -12.81 2.45
N GLY A 141 -19.66 -12.04 3.20
CA GLY A 141 -19.87 -10.61 3.39
C GLY A 141 -19.62 -9.84 2.10
N PHE A 142 -18.53 -10.18 1.40
CA PHE A 142 -18.15 -9.59 0.12
C PHE A 142 -19.26 -9.74 -0.93
N LYS A 143 -19.81 -10.94 -1.13
CA LYS A 143 -20.92 -11.16 -2.07
C LYS A 143 -22.15 -10.29 -1.78
N ARG A 144 -22.43 -10.01 -0.50
CA ARG A 144 -23.59 -9.20 -0.08
C ARG A 144 -23.43 -7.71 -0.34
N MET A 145 -22.23 -7.25 -0.71
CA MET A 145 -21.99 -5.84 -1.05
C MET A 145 -22.59 -5.45 -2.41
N PHE A 146 -22.89 -6.41 -3.28
CA PHE A 146 -23.27 -6.15 -4.66
C PHE A 146 -24.79 -6.18 -4.84
N ASP A 147 -25.40 -5.00 -4.98
CA ASP A 147 -26.83 -4.85 -5.26
C ASP A 147 -27.16 -5.39 -6.68
N PRO A 148 -28.04 -6.39 -6.82
CA PRO A 148 -28.42 -6.95 -8.12
C PRO A 148 -29.07 -5.95 -9.08
N LYS A 149 -29.51 -4.77 -8.61
CA LYS A 149 -30.01 -3.68 -9.45
C LYS A 149 -28.91 -2.91 -10.17
N VAL A 150 -27.65 -3.11 -9.78
CA VAL A 150 -26.46 -2.39 -10.27
C VAL A 150 -25.38 -3.35 -10.74
N TRP A 151 -25.35 -4.57 -10.21
CA TRP A 151 -24.35 -5.60 -10.50
C TRP A 151 -25.02 -6.91 -10.94
N LYS A 152 -24.38 -7.62 -11.86
CA LYS A 152 -24.72 -8.99 -12.24
C LYS A 152 -23.63 -9.92 -11.73
N THR A 153 -24.01 -10.95 -10.99
CA THR A 153 -23.08 -11.96 -10.47
C THR A 153 -23.30 -13.29 -11.19
N THR A 154 -22.22 -13.88 -11.69
CA THR A 154 -22.19 -15.26 -12.19
C THR A 154 -21.12 -16.05 -11.45
N THR A 155 -21.35 -17.35 -11.26
CA THR A 155 -20.47 -18.22 -10.48
C THR A 155 -20.01 -19.37 -11.34
N THR A 156 -18.70 -19.63 -11.35
CA THR A 156 -18.11 -20.85 -11.91
C THR A 156 -17.77 -21.81 -10.76
N LYS A 157 -17.13 -22.94 -11.07
CA LYS A 157 -16.60 -23.83 -10.03
C LYS A 157 -15.41 -23.25 -9.26
N TYR A 158 -14.79 -22.16 -9.74
CA TYR A 158 -13.53 -21.63 -9.20
C TYR A 158 -13.59 -20.14 -8.82
N TRP A 159 -14.46 -19.34 -9.43
CA TRP A 159 -14.57 -17.91 -9.09
C TRP A 159 -15.99 -17.39 -9.29
N ILE A 160 -16.24 -16.19 -8.80
CA ILE A 160 -17.39 -15.37 -9.19
C ILE A 160 -16.93 -14.22 -10.09
N ASP A 161 -17.72 -13.94 -11.11
CA ASP A 161 -17.62 -12.72 -11.94
C ASP A 161 -18.77 -11.81 -11.52
N ILE A 162 -18.44 -10.61 -11.06
CA ILE A 162 -19.39 -9.58 -10.71
C ILE A 162 -19.17 -8.39 -11.66
N SER A 163 -20.13 -8.19 -12.55
CA SER A 163 -20.04 -7.20 -13.62
C SER A 163 -21.08 -6.11 -13.46
N SER A 164 -20.68 -4.85 -13.62
CA SER A 164 -21.59 -3.70 -13.56
C SER A 164 -22.63 -3.77 -14.69
N ILE A 165 -23.91 -3.59 -14.35
CA ILE A 165 -25.00 -3.42 -15.34
C ILE A 165 -25.44 -1.96 -15.49
N LYS A 166 -24.96 -1.07 -14.62
CA LYS A 166 -25.19 0.39 -14.68
C LYS A 166 -23.90 1.14 -14.42
N GLY A 167 -23.69 2.24 -15.14
CA GLY A 167 -22.47 3.06 -15.06
C GLY A 167 -21.40 2.60 -16.05
N LYS A 168 -20.13 2.89 -15.74
CA LYS A 168 -18.98 2.43 -16.53
C LYS A 168 -18.78 0.92 -16.39
N PRO A 169 -18.25 0.23 -17.42
CA PRO A 169 -17.94 -1.18 -17.35
C PRO A 169 -16.88 -1.49 -16.29
N VAL A 170 -17.25 -2.30 -15.30
CA VAL A 170 -16.36 -2.85 -14.26
C VAL A 170 -16.63 -4.34 -14.13
N SER A 171 -15.58 -5.16 -14.07
CA SER A 171 -15.66 -6.58 -13.70
C SER A 171 -14.81 -6.85 -12.49
N VAL A 172 -15.38 -7.54 -11.51
CA VAL A 172 -14.69 -8.03 -10.32
C VAL A 172 -14.64 -9.55 -10.39
N TYR A 173 -13.44 -10.09 -10.48
CA TYR A 173 -13.17 -11.51 -10.43
C TYR A 173 -12.66 -11.86 -9.04
N ALA A 174 -13.37 -12.74 -8.36
CA ALA A 174 -13.00 -13.18 -7.02
C ALA A 174 -13.01 -14.70 -6.96
N ASN A 175 -11.87 -15.32 -6.62
CA ASN A 175 -11.83 -16.77 -6.50
C ASN A 175 -12.75 -17.23 -5.35
N LEU A 176 -13.33 -18.41 -5.51
CA LEU A 176 -14.03 -19.06 -4.42
C LEU A 176 -13.00 -19.46 -3.35
N PRO A 177 -13.27 -19.24 -2.05
CA PRO A 177 -12.42 -19.73 -0.96
C PRO A 177 -12.66 -21.24 -0.79
N LEU A 178 -12.24 -22.02 -1.78
CA LEU A 178 -12.22 -23.47 -1.71
C LEU A 178 -11.30 -23.91 -0.56
N PRO A 179 -11.45 -25.13 -0.02
CA PRO A 179 -10.59 -25.60 1.08
C PRO A 179 -9.08 -25.46 0.77
N GLU A 180 -8.24 -25.24 1.79
CA GLU A 180 -6.78 -25.17 1.61
C GLU A 180 -6.19 -26.58 1.40
N GLU A 181 -6.92 -27.61 1.82
CA GLU A 181 -6.57 -29.00 1.60
C GLU A 181 -6.41 -29.29 0.10
N ASP A 182 -5.32 -29.98 -0.25
CA ASP A 182 -4.96 -30.32 -1.63
C ASP A 182 -4.84 -29.09 -2.57
N ASP A 183 -4.48 -27.92 -2.04
CA ASP A 183 -4.28 -26.68 -2.79
C ASP A 183 -5.52 -26.26 -3.63
N GLN A 184 -6.74 -26.53 -3.15
CA GLN A 184 -7.95 -26.24 -3.93
C GLN A 184 -8.22 -24.74 -4.08
N ASP A 185 -7.91 -23.92 -3.07
CA ASP A 185 -7.97 -22.46 -3.20
C ASP A 185 -6.95 -21.93 -4.20
N LYS A 186 -5.70 -22.41 -4.16
CA LYS A 186 -4.68 -22.10 -5.17
C LYS A 186 -5.14 -22.51 -6.56
N THR A 187 -5.75 -23.70 -6.70
CA THR A 187 -6.32 -24.16 -7.98
C THR A 187 -7.41 -23.21 -8.48
N ALA A 188 -8.25 -22.68 -7.59
CA ALA A 188 -9.26 -21.70 -7.93
C ALA A 188 -8.66 -20.36 -8.40
N GLN A 189 -7.59 -19.90 -7.73
CA GLN A 189 -6.83 -18.72 -8.13
C GLN A 189 -6.17 -18.92 -9.49
N ASP A 190 -5.39 -20.00 -9.68
CA ASP A 190 -4.70 -20.31 -10.94
C ASP A 190 -5.68 -20.41 -12.14
N ALA A 191 -6.86 -20.99 -11.91
CA ALA A 191 -7.88 -21.11 -12.94
C ALA A 191 -8.50 -19.75 -13.31
N MET A 192 -8.66 -18.85 -12.32
CA MET A 192 -9.12 -17.48 -12.53
C MET A 192 -8.08 -16.67 -13.31
N ASP A 193 -6.82 -16.65 -12.87
CA ASP A 193 -5.72 -15.96 -13.56
C ASP A 193 -5.58 -16.44 -15.01
N SER A 194 -5.63 -17.77 -15.22
CA SER A 194 -5.58 -18.37 -16.55
C SER A 194 -6.74 -17.94 -17.44
N PHE A 195 -7.94 -17.78 -16.86
CA PHE A 195 -9.10 -17.26 -17.59
C PHE A 195 -8.89 -15.80 -17.97
N LEU A 196 -8.42 -14.95 -17.05
CA LEU A 196 -8.20 -13.53 -17.31
C LEU A 196 -7.16 -13.33 -18.42
N LEU A 197 -6.00 -13.99 -18.31
CA LEU A 197 -4.95 -13.92 -19.33
C LEU A 197 -5.43 -14.40 -20.70
N LYS A 198 -6.13 -15.54 -20.78
CA LYS A 198 -6.65 -16.07 -22.06
C LYS A 198 -7.67 -15.15 -22.73
N ASN A 199 -8.35 -14.31 -21.96
CA ASN A 199 -9.34 -13.37 -22.48
C ASN A 199 -8.81 -11.94 -22.61
N ASN A 200 -7.49 -11.72 -22.46
CA ASN A 200 -6.85 -10.41 -22.49
C ASN A 200 -7.47 -9.43 -21.49
N LEU A 201 -7.85 -9.94 -20.32
CA LEU A 201 -8.32 -9.15 -19.18
C LEU A 201 -7.15 -8.96 -18.23
N TYR A 202 -6.71 -7.73 -18.06
CA TYR A 202 -5.53 -7.41 -17.26
C TYR A 202 -5.96 -6.61 -16.03
N PRO A 203 -5.97 -7.22 -14.82
CA PRO A 203 -6.36 -6.52 -13.60
C PRO A 203 -5.59 -5.22 -13.41
N THR A 204 -6.32 -4.13 -13.20
CA THR A 204 -5.77 -2.81 -12.83
C THR A 204 -6.00 -2.52 -11.35
N VAL A 205 -6.83 -3.32 -10.67
CA VAL A 205 -6.98 -3.31 -9.21
C VAL A 205 -6.83 -4.72 -8.66
N VAL A 206 -5.94 -4.89 -7.69
CA VAL A 206 -5.70 -6.16 -7.00
C VAL A 206 -6.03 -5.99 -5.51
N ILE A 207 -6.78 -6.93 -4.95
CA ILE A 207 -7.20 -6.92 -3.55
C ILE A 207 -6.84 -8.25 -2.90
N HIS A 208 -6.00 -8.18 -1.86
CA HIS A 208 -5.68 -9.29 -0.99
C HIS A 208 -6.71 -9.40 0.15
N ARG A 209 -7.36 -10.56 0.30
CA ARG A 209 -8.26 -10.91 1.41
C ARG A 209 -7.80 -12.18 2.15
N GLY A 210 -6.50 -12.29 2.39
CA GLY A 210 -5.89 -13.35 3.20
C GLY A 210 -5.19 -12.82 4.44
N HIS A 211 -4.50 -13.73 5.14
CA HIS A 211 -3.59 -13.39 6.22
C HIS A 211 -2.21 -13.01 5.67
N SER A 212 -1.34 -12.46 6.51
CA SER A 212 0.01 -12.03 6.10
C SER A 212 0.86 -13.13 5.49
N TYR A 213 0.74 -14.39 5.95
CA TYR A 213 1.44 -15.52 5.35
C TYR A 213 0.92 -15.89 3.95
N ASN A 214 -0.26 -15.42 3.57
CA ASN A 214 -0.80 -15.59 2.24
C ASN A 214 -0.32 -14.51 1.25
N ALA A 215 0.19 -13.39 1.75
CA ALA A 215 0.55 -12.22 0.93
C ALA A 215 1.53 -12.54 -0.21
N PRO A 216 2.61 -13.34 -0.02
CA PRO A 216 3.50 -13.70 -1.13
C PRO A 216 2.78 -14.34 -2.32
N TYR A 217 1.81 -15.22 -2.07
CA TYR A 217 1.04 -15.87 -3.14
C TYR A 217 0.14 -14.90 -3.92
N THR A 218 -0.35 -13.83 -3.29
CA THR A 218 -1.06 -12.76 -4.02
C THR A 218 -0.07 -11.91 -4.80
N ILE A 219 1.09 -11.57 -4.23
CA ILE A 219 2.09 -10.71 -4.87
C ILE A 219 2.62 -11.35 -6.16
N ASP A 220 2.92 -12.65 -6.14
CA ASP A 220 3.42 -13.39 -7.32
C ASP A 220 2.45 -13.34 -8.51
N ARG A 221 1.17 -13.02 -8.28
CA ARG A 221 0.12 -12.93 -9.30
C ARG A 221 -0.12 -11.51 -9.80
N ILE A 222 0.51 -10.49 -9.18
CA ILE A 222 0.35 -9.10 -9.61
C ILE A 222 0.97 -8.91 -10.99
N LEU A 223 0.16 -8.37 -11.91
CA LEU A 223 0.59 -8.00 -13.24
C LEU A 223 1.08 -6.53 -13.28
N PRO A 224 1.96 -6.17 -14.23
CA PRO A 224 2.39 -4.78 -14.44
C PRO A 224 1.25 -3.78 -14.76
N SER A 225 0.08 -4.28 -15.14
CA SER A 225 -1.13 -3.49 -15.36
C SER A 225 -1.74 -2.94 -14.06
N ALA A 226 -1.42 -3.52 -12.90
CA ALA A 226 -1.98 -3.10 -11.63
C ALA A 226 -1.67 -1.61 -11.35
N LYS A 227 -2.68 -0.85 -10.93
CA LYS A 227 -2.53 0.56 -10.53
C LYS A 227 -2.94 0.77 -9.08
N ILE A 228 -3.83 -0.06 -8.55
CA ILE A 228 -4.25 -0.03 -7.15
C ILE A 228 -4.05 -1.43 -6.56
N VAL A 229 -3.30 -1.53 -5.47
CA VAL A 229 -3.04 -2.79 -4.77
C VAL A 229 -3.42 -2.62 -3.30
N PHE A 230 -4.39 -3.40 -2.83
CA PHE A 230 -4.84 -3.38 -1.44
C PHE A 230 -4.36 -4.64 -0.72
N MET A 231 -3.44 -4.49 0.24
CA MET A 231 -2.80 -5.63 0.94
C MET A 231 -3.28 -5.85 2.36
N GLY A 232 -4.07 -4.93 2.94
CA GLY A 232 -4.44 -5.01 4.36
C GLY A 232 -3.22 -4.98 5.28
N SER A 233 -3.18 -5.82 6.31
CA SER A 233 -2.15 -5.79 7.38
C SER A 233 -0.76 -6.29 6.98
N CYS A 234 -0.43 -6.27 5.70
CA CYS A 234 0.77 -6.89 5.11
C CYS A 234 1.70 -5.80 4.56
N GLY A 235 2.02 -4.78 5.37
CA GLY A 235 2.64 -3.54 4.93
C GLY A 235 4.16 -3.39 5.12
N GLY A 236 4.90 -4.47 5.38
CA GLY A 236 6.35 -4.40 5.59
C GLY A 236 7.17 -4.18 4.31
N TYR A 237 8.43 -3.75 4.45
CA TYR A 237 9.37 -3.46 3.35
C TYR A 237 9.35 -4.51 2.24
N TYR A 238 9.57 -5.78 2.57
CA TYR A 238 9.66 -6.87 1.60
C TYR A 238 8.43 -6.93 0.69
N LEU A 239 7.24 -6.76 1.26
CA LEU A 239 5.99 -6.86 0.52
C LEU A 239 5.78 -5.65 -0.39
N ILE A 240 6.07 -4.44 0.09
CA ILE A 240 6.00 -3.22 -0.74
C ILE A 240 7.01 -3.33 -1.89
N HIS A 241 8.24 -3.73 -1.59
CA HIS A 241 9.30 -3.90 -2.57
C HIS A 241 8.92 -4.92 -3.65
N ASP A 242 8.38 -6.08 -3.27
CA ASP A 242 8.01 -7.11 -4.24
C ASP A 242 6.79 -6.69 -5.07
N ILE A 243 5.79 -6.02 -4.49
CA ILE A 243 4.69 -5.41 -5.27
C ILE A 243 5.24 -4.43 -6.31
N LEU A 244 6.20 -3.58 -5.93
CA LEU A 244 6.80 -2.59 -6.81
C LEU A 244 7.76 -3.19 -7.85
N LYS A 245 8.22 -4.44 -7.69
CA LYS A 245 8.89 -5.18 -8.77
C LYS A 245 7.90 -5.62 -9.85
N HIS A 246 6.73 -6.07 -9.44
CA HIS A 246 5.69 -6.50 -10.37
C HIS A 246 4.99 -5.31 -11.04
N SER A 247 4.77 -4.23 -10.29
CA SER A 247 4.05 -3.05 -10.74
C SER A 247 4.64 -1.76 -10.13
N PRO A 248 5.64 -1.15 -10.78
CA PRO A 248 6.34 0.05 -10.28
C PRO A 248 5.42 1.25 -9.98
N ASP A 249 4.35 1.39 -10.75
CA ASP A 249 3.38 2.48 -10.61
C ASP A 249 2.30 2.21 -9.55
N ALA A 250 2.29 1.05 -8.89
CA ALA A 250 1.21 0.67 -8.00
C ALA A 250 1.00 1.69 -6.88
N HIS A 251 -0.26 2.05 -6.65
CA HIS A 251 -0.71 2.74 -5.45
C HIS A 251 -1.08 1.67 -4.42
N ILE A 252 -0.27 1.58 -3.37
CA ILE A 252 -0.36 0.49 -2.39
C ILE A 252 -1.05 0.99 -1.12
N ILE A 253 -2.11 0.29 -0.73
CA ILE A 253 -2.85 0.50 0.51
C ILE A 253 -2.53 -0.64 1.47
N THR A 254 -2.06 -0.29 2.66
CA THR A 254 -1.69 -1.24 3.72
C THR A 254 -2.31 -0.82 5.05
N SER A 255 -2.20 -1.65 6.08
CA SER A 255 -2.51 -1.30 7.47
C SER A 255 -1.42 -1.76 8.42
N LYS A 256 -1.17 -0.99 9.48
CA LYS A 256 -0.17 -1.30 10.53
C LYS A 256 -0.56 -2.51 11.37
N GLN A 257 -1.85 -2.62 11.68
CA GLN A 257 -2.43 -3.72 12.44
C GLN A 257 -3.37 -4.55 11.57
N ILE A 258 -3.92 -5.62 12.16
CA ILE A 258 -4.90 -6.50 11.52
C ILE A 258 -6.04 -5.68 10.92
N GLY A 259 -6.25 -5.85 9.62
CA GLY A 259 -7.28 -5.12 8.90
C GLY A 259 -8.68 -5.48 9.39
N LYS A 260 -9.47 -4.48 9.76
CA LYS A 260 -10.85 -4.66 10.23
C LYS A 260 -11.85 -4.70 9.07
N THR A 261 -12.75 -5.69 9.07
CA THR A 261 -13.87 -5.77 8.08
C THR A 261 -14.72 -4.51 8.06
N ALA A 262 -14.93 -3.88 9.23
CA ALA A 262 -15.66 -2.63 9.38
C ALA A 262 -14.98 -1.41 8.70
N VAL A 263 -13.69 -1.52 8.33
CA VAL A 263 -12.97 -0.51 7.52
C VAL A 263 -12.90 -0.95 6.06
N ASN A 264 -12.52 -2.22 5.83
CA ASN A 264 -12.37 -2.80 4.49
C ASN A 264 -13.63 -2.72 3.64
N GLN A 265 -14.79 -3.05 4.22
CA GLN A 265 -16.05 -3.07 3.48
C GLN A 265 -16.48 -1.66 3.02
N PRO A 266 -16.49 -0.63 3.88
CA PRO A 266 -16.68 0.75 3.43
C PRO A 266 -15.67 1.22 2.37
N PHE A 267 -14.40 0.86 2.51
CA PHE A 267 -13.36 1.18 1.52
C PHE A 267 -13.71 0.60 0.15
N PHE A 268 -14.02 -0.70 0.08
CA PHE A 268 -14.33 -1.36 -1.19
C PHE A 268 -15.64 -0.83 -1.79
N ASN A 269 -16.67 -0.60 -0.98
CA ASN A 269 -17.91 0.00 -1.46
C ASN A 269 -17.67 1.38 -2.10
N LEU A 270 -16.85 2.21 -1.45
CA LEU A 270 -16.50 3.53 -1.96
C LEU A 270 -15.68 3.43 -3.26
N LEU A 271 -14.64 2.58 -3.27
CA LEU A 271 -13.80 2.37 -4.45
C LEU A 271 -14.61 1.88 -5.64
N MET A 272 -15.41 0.84 -5.47
CA MET A 272 -16.23 0.28 -6.53
C MET A 272 -17.24 1.29 -7.06
N GLU A 273 -17.87 2.10 -6.19
CA GLU A 273 -18.82 3.12 -6.64
C GLU A 273 -18.14 4.25 -7.41
N LYS A 274 -16.99 4.75 -6.95
CA LYS A 274 -16.21 5.77 -7.67
C LYS A 274 -15.79 5.28 -9.06
N ILE A 275 -15.25 4.06 -9.14
CA ILE A 275 -14.85 3.44 -10.41
C ILE A 275 -16.07 3.25 -11.32
N ARG A 276 -17.18 2.70 -10.83
CA ARG A 276 -18.40 2.48 -11.61
C ARG A 276 -19.02 3.79 -12.11
N MET A 277 -18.87 4.89 -11.37
CA MET A 277 -19.28 6.22 -11.83
C MET A 277 -18.31 6.85 -12.84
N GLY A 278 -17.13 6.26 -13.06
CA GLY A 278 -16.11 6.77 -13.97
C GLY A 278 -15.25 7.88 -13.37
N ASN A 279 -15.21 7.98 -12.04
CA ASN A 279 -14.42 8.98 -11.35
C ASN A 279 -12.95 8.59 -11.32
N ASN A 280 -12.07 9.59 -11.28
CA ASN A 280 -10.70 9.39 -10.82
C ASN A 280 -10.72 8.93 -9.36
N ILE A 281 -9.65 8.26 -8.94
CA ILE A 281 -9.42 7.94 -7.54
C ILE A 281 -8.43 8.96 -7.00
N ASP A 282 -8.94 10.05 -6.45
CA ASP A 282 -8.14 11.08 -5.79
C ASP A 282 -8.02 10.73 -4.30
N TRP A 283 -6.83 10.33 -3.84
CA TRP A 283 -6.67 9.63 -2.56
C TRP A 283 -7.00 10.48 -1.35
N ILE A 284 -6.67 11.78 -1.36
CA ILE A 284 -6.98 12.69 -0.25
C ILE A 284 -8.50 12.81 -0.03
N PRO A 285 -9.31 13.27 -1.02
CA PRO A 285 -10.76 13.34 -0.82
C PRO A 285 -11.41 11.96 -0.68
N PHE A 286 -10.84 10.92 -1.28
CA PHE A 286 -11.29 9.54 -1.05
C PHE A 286 -11.16 9.16 0.43
N TRP A 287 -10.02 9.44 1.06
CA TRP A 287 -9.77 9.12 2.46
C TRP A 287 -10.66 9.93 3.41
N GLU A 288 -10.85 11.22 3.14
CA GLU A 288 -11.75 12.08 3.91
C GLU A 288 -13.22 11.60 3.83
N GLU A 289 -13.66 11.14 2.66
CA GLU A 289 -15.00 10.56 2.50
C GLU A 289 -15.11 9.23 3.26
N LEU A 290 -14.07 8.40 3.21
CA LEU A 290 -14.02 7.11 3.90
C LEU A 290 -14.04 7.28 5.42
N GLU A 291 -13.27 8.21 5.96
CA GLU A 291 -13.21 8.54 7.38
C GLU A 291 -14.60 8.89 7.93
N LYS A 292 -15.36 9.72 7.20
CA LYS A 292 -16.74 10.10 7.57
C LYS A 292 -17.71 8.91 7.62
N LYS A 293 -17.42 7.81 6.90
CA LYS A 293 -18.24 6.59 6.86
C LYS A 293 -17.85 5.58 7.95
N ILE A 294 -16.65 5.68 8.48
CA ILE A 294 -16.12 4.74 9.47
C ILE A 294 -16.29 5.33 10.88
N LYS A 295 -16.89 4.56 11.77
CA LYS A 295 -17.13 4.95 13.17
C LYS A 295 -16.43 4.04 14.17
N VAL A 296 -15.45 3.28 13.70
CA VAL A 296 -14.71 2.31 14.51
C VAL A 296 -13.25 2.73 14.62
N GLU A 297 -12.64 2.44 15.76
CA GLU A 297 -11.19 2.56 15.96
C GLU A 297 -10.45 1.61 15.01
N GLY A 298 -9.19 1.92 14.69
CA GLY A 298 -8.32 1.15 13.78
C GLY A 298 -8.42 1.58 12.31
N PHE A 299 -9.09 2.69 11.99
CA PHE A 299 -9.00 3.30 10.66
C PHE A 299 -7.65 4.01 10.47
N GLU A 300 -7.16 4.64 11.53
CA GLU A 300 -5.87 5.30 11.65
C GLU A 300 -4.67 4.38 11.39
N ASP A 301 -4.87 3.07 11.47
CA ASP A 301 -3.86 2.07 11.12
C ASP A 301 -3.70 1.92 9.60
N TYR A 302 -4.69 2.30 8.79
CA TYR A 302 -4.60 2.19 7.34
C TYR A 302 -3.78 3.33 6.75
N ILE A 303 -2.86 2.97 5.87
CA ILE A 303 -1.92 3.87 5.24
C ILE A 303 -2.37 4.09 3.78
N PRO A 304 -2.87 5.30 3.43
CA PRO A 304 -3.17 5.62 2.05
C PRO A 304 -1.89 5.77 1.20
N PRO A 305 -1.98 5.70 -0.14
CA PRO A 305 -0.79 5.73 -1.00
C PRO A 305 0.09 6.96 -0.83
N TYR A 306 -0.51 8.14 -0.59
CA TYR A 306 0.23 9.39 -0.39
C TYR A 306 0.89 9.52 1.00
N LYS A 307 0.53 8.65 1.97
CA LYS A 307 1.20 8.55 3.28
C LYS A 307 2.11 7.31 3.39
N ASN A 308 2.20 6.50 2.33
CA ASN A 308 3.05 5.31 2.29
C ASN A 308 4.50 5.71 1.96
N LEU A 309 5.20 6.28 2.94
CA LEU A 309 6.54 6.83 2.74
C LEU A 309 7.55 5.77 2.31
N GLY A 310 7.42 4.51 2.75
CA GLY A 310 8.23 3.40 2.29
C GLY A 310 8.11 3.14 0.78
N ALA A 311 6.88 3.09 0.24
CA ALA A 311 6.67 2.93 -1.20
C ALA A 311 7.23 4.10 -1.99
N ILE A 312 7.04 5.33 -1.51
CA ILE A 312 7.56 6.55 -2.15
C ILE A 312 9.10 6.55 -2.13
N PHE A 313 9.72 6.14 -1.02
CA PHE A 313 11.16 6.01 -0.88
C PHE A 313 11.74 5.04 -1.90
N ILE A 314 11.16 3.83 -2.04
CA ILE A 314 11.63 2.83 -3.01
C ILE A 314 11.57 3.37 -4.44
N LYS A 315 10.43 3.97 -4.83
CA LYS A 315 10.26 4.56 -6.17
C LYS A 315 11.29 5.66 -6.43
N ALA A 316 11.45 6.58 -5.48
CA ALA A 316 12.36 7.70 -5.63
C ALA A 316 13.83 7.25 -5.64
N TYR A 317 14.19 6.24 -4.85
CA TYR A 317 15.54 5.69 -4.82
C TYR A 317 15.93 5.04 -6.16
N LYS A 318 15.05 4.21 -6.74
CA LYS A 318 15.29 3.60 -8.06
C LYS A 318 15.60 4.66 -9.12
N ILE A 319 14.75 5.69 -9.21
CA ILE A 319 14.95 6.81 -10.14
C ILE A 319 16.27 7.54 -9.87
N ALA A 320 16.57 7.85 -8.60
CA ALA A 320 17.77 8.60 -8.24
C ALA A 320 19.08 7.83 -8.50
N MET A 321 19.04 6.50 -8.46
CA MET A 321 20.20 5.64 -8.69
C MET A 321 20.35 5.17 -10.15
N GLY A 322 19.36 5.45 -11.01
CA GLY A 322 19.39 5.05 -12.41
C GLY A 322 19.05 3.57 -12.63
N ASP A 323 18.37 2.95 -11.68
CA ASP A 323 17.76 1.64 -11.88
C ASP A 323 16.47 1.87 -12.70
N GLU A 324 16.60 1.88 -14.03
CA GLU A 324 15.46 1.89 -14.94
C GLU A 324 14.73 0.53 -14.89
N ASP A 325 13.40 0.56 -14.95
CA ASP A 325 12.52 -0.62 -14.96
C ASP A 325 12.77 -1.56 -16.16
#